data_AF-A0A7J3P333-F1
#
_entry.id   AF-A0A7J3P333-F1
#
_cell.length_a   1.000
_cell.length_b   1.000
_cell.length_c   1.000
_cell.angle_alpha   90.00
_cell.angle_beta   90.00
_cell.angle_gamma   90.00
#
_symmetry.space_group_name_H-M   'P 1'
#
loop_
_entity.id
_entity.type
_entity.pdbx_description
1 polymer ?
#
loop_
_entity_poly.entity_id
_entity_poly.type
_entity_poly.pdbx_seq_one_letter_code
_entity_poly.pdbx_strand_id
1 'polypeptide(L)'
;MKRDHVVIILIISFLEVITHFGAEAPDSHLFYDATYYFLGLHNFPDKPVGIARPLLPFLTSLILPFINDINLTYSVINSILYPLSGIFCYKLTQKIVNSPTLSLISSVMFLTSFSMVSYGASSYYMGAAIFFEFLVAFLAFKAVGKLSYAFFNWTLFGDRRISR
;
A
#
# COMPACT_ATOMS: atom_id res chain seq x y z
N MET A 1 17.75 -2.42 -5.38
CA MET A 1 16.97 -2.00 -6.55
C MET A 1 17.84 -1.10 -7.43
N LYS A 2 17.88 -1.35 -8.75
CA LYS A 2 18.62 -0.52 -9.71
C LYS A 2 17.83 0.77 -9.98
N ARG A 3 18.52 1.89 -10.25
CA ARG A 3 17.87 3.20 -10.52
C ARG A 3 16.88 3.12 -11.68
N ASP A 4 17.29 2.50 -12.78
CA ASP A 4 16.47 2.40 -13.99
C ASP A 4 15.16 1.64 -13.74
N HIS A 5 15.19 0.63 -12.86
CA HIS A 5 13.99 -0.12 -12.49
C HIS A 5 13.00 0.76 -11.73
N VAL A 6 13.48 1.66 -10.85
CA VAL A 6 12.60 2.61 -10.15
C VAL A 6 11.92 3.54 -11.14
N VAL A 7 12.69 4.06 -12.08
CA VAL A 7 12.18 4.97 -13.12
C VAL A 7 11.11 4.27 -13.94
N ILE A 8 11.35 3.04 -14.39
CA ILE A 8 10.37 2.24 -15.14
C ILE A 8 9.09 2.02 -14.32
N ILE A 9 9.22 1.61 -13.06
CA ILE A 9 8.08 1.39 -12.14
C ILE A 9 7.26 2.67 -12.00
N LEU A 10 7.92 3.80 -11.74
CA LEU A 10 7.26 5.08 -11.56
C LEU A 10 6.54 5.54 -12.83
N ILE A 11 7.21 5.47 -14.00
CA ILE A 11 6.61 5.88 -15.27
C ILE A 11 5.36 5.04 -15.58
N ILE A 12 5.46 3.71 -15.49
CA ILE A 12 4.34 2.81 -15.77
C ILE A 12 3.20 3.07 -14.79
N SER A 13 3.49 3.10 -13.48
CA SER A 13 2.45 3.36 -12.47
C SER A 13 1.78 4.72 -12.67
N PHE A 14 2.51 5.75 -13.09
CA PHE A 14 1.96 7.07 -13.33
C PHE A 14 1.03 7.09 -14.55
N LEU A 15 1.42 6.41 -15.64
CA LEU A 15 0.56 6.26 -16.81
C LEU A 15 -0.74 5.53 -16.45
N GLU A 16 -0.66 4.47 -15.65
CA GLU A 16 -1.84 3.71 -15.19
C GLU A 16 -2.70 4.49 -14.19
N VAL A 17 -2.10 5.34 -13.37
CA VAL A 17 -2.84 6.25 -12.50
C VAL A 17 -3.65 7.24 -13.34
N ILE A 18 -3.06 7.82 -14.39
CA ILE A 18 -3.76 8.79 -15.25
C ILE A 18 -5.00 8.16 -15.89
N THR A 19 -4.96 6.89 -16.31
CA THR A 19 -6.08 6.26 -16.99
C THR A 19 -7.30 6.03 -16.08
N HIS A 20 -7.10 5.96 -14.76
CA HIS A 20 -8.15 5.66 -13.78
C HIS A 20 -8.30 6.75 -12.70
N PHE A 21 -7.64 7.90 -12.89
CA PHE A 21 -7.70 9.01 -11.95
C PHE A 21 -9.13 9.54 -11.88
N GLY A 22 -9.68 9.63 -10.66
CA GLY A 22 -11.04 10.09 -10.41
C GLY A 22 -12.13 9.05 -10.67
N ALA A 23 -11.77 7.85 -11.14
CA ALA A 23 -12.76 6.80 -11.37
C ALA A 23 -13.37 6.34 -10.03
N GLU A 24 -14.69 6.27 -9.96
CA GLU A 24 -15.40 5.82 -8.75
C GLU A 24 -15.84 4.37 -8.89
N ALA A 25 -15.53 3.56 -7.88
CA ALA A 25 -16.13 2.24 -7.75
C ALA A 25 -17.54 2.35 -7.14
N PRO A 26 -18.46 1.41 -7.42
CA PRO A 26 -19.84 1.46 -6.90
C PRO A 26 -19.94 1.60 -5.37
N ASP A 27 -19.00 1.01 -4.64
CA ASP A 27 -18.99 0.99 -3.17
C ASP A 27 -18.25 2.19 -2.54
N SER A 28 -17.71 3.12 -3.34
CA SER A 28 -16.88 4.24 -2.86
C SER A 28 -17.65 5.15 -1.90
N HIS A 29 -18.94 5.33 -2.12
CA HIS A 29 -19.81 6.16 -1.28
C HIS A 29 -19.82 5.74 0.20
N LEU A 30 -19.69 4.44 0.49
CA LEU A 30 -19.63 3.93 1.86
C LEU A 30 -18.41 4.44 2.63
N PHE A 31 -17.31 4.72 1.91
CA PHE A 31 -16.08 5.26 2.47
C PHE A 31 -16.11 6.80 2.53
N TYR A 32 -16.84 7.43 1.60
CA TYR A 32 -17.11 8.86 1.63
C TYR A 32 -17.90 9.23 2.87
N ASP A 33 -18.94 8.48 3.21
CA ASP A 33 -19.73 8.68 4.44
C ASP A 33 -18.86 8.58 5.69
N ALA A 34 -17.96 7.59 5.75
CA ALA A 34 -17.00 7.46 6.86
C ALA A 34 -16.04 8.66 6.95
N THR A 35 -15.63 9.23 5.81
CA THR A 35 -14.79 10.44 5.77
C THR A 35 -15.55 11.65 6.31
N TYR A 36 -16.81 11.83 5.91
CA TYR A 36 -17.66 12.91 6.41
C TYR A 36 -17.97 12.76 7.90
N TYR A 37 -18.10 11.53 8.40
CA TYR A 37 -18.17 11.27 9.84
C TYR A 37 -16.90 11.73 10.56
N PHE A 38 -15.70 11.43 10.04
CA PHE A 38 -14.45 11.91 10.64
C PHE A 38 -14.29 13.43 10.61
N LEU A 39 -14.92 14.11 9.66
CA LEU A 39 -15.01 15.57 9.63
C LEU A 39 -16.06 16.15 10.61
N GLY A 40 -16.86 15.30 11.25
CA GLY A 40 -17.98 15.73 12.10
C GLY A 40 -19.17 16.29 11.33
N LEU A 41 -19.26 16.01 10.03
CA LEU A 41 -20.33 16.51 9.15
C LEU A 41 -21.54 15.57 9.12
N HIS A 42 -21.31 14.26 9.26
CA HIS A 42 -22.36 13.23 9.29
C HIS A 42 -22.33 12.45 10.61
N ASN A 43 -23.46 11.80 10.92
CA ASN A 43 -23.54 10.82 12.01
C ASN A 43 -22.73 9.56 11.68
N PHE A 44 -22.51 8.71 12.69
CA PHE A 44 -21.80 7.45 12.50
C PHE A 44 -22.47 6.60 11.41
N PRO A 45 -21.73 5.97 10.49
CA PRO A 45 -22.33 5.24 9.38
C PRO A 45 -23.18 4.06 9.88
N ASP A 46 -24.43 3.96 9.44
CA ASP A 46 -25.30 2.81 9.78
C ASP A 46 -24.85 1.52 9.06
N LYS A 47 -24.03 1.65 8.00
CA LYS A 47 -23.52 0.52 7.22
C LYS A 47 -22.12 0.10 7.69
N PRO A 48 -21.89 -1.19 7.96
CA PRO A 48 -20.64 -1.68 8.57
C PRO A 48 -19.40 -1.58 7.65
N VAL A 49 -19.58 -1.46 6.33
CA VAL A 49 -18.50 -1.61 5.35
C VAL A 49 -17.47 -0.47 5.43
N GLY A 50 -17.91 0.77 5.65
CA GLY A 50 -17.01 1.93 5.80
C GLY A 50 -16.21 1.93 7.10
N ILE A 51 -16.74 1.27 8.14
CA ILE A 51 -16.16 1.23 9.49
C ILE A 51 -15.03 0.19 9.59
N ALA A 52 -15.11 -0.90 8.83
CA ALA A 52 -14.12 -1.98 8.90
C ALA A 52 -12.71 -1.55 8.44
N ARG A 53 -12.60 -0.45 7.67
CA ARG A 53 -11.34 0.03 7.08
C ARG A 53 -11.21 1.56 7.24
N PRO A 54 -11.11 2.06 8.48
CA PRO A 54 -11.24 3.50 8.76
C PRO A 54 -10.01 4.32 8.37
N LEU A 55 -8.87 3.66 8.13
CA LEU A 55 -7.59 4.35 7.95
C LEU A 55 -7.60 5.29 6.73
N LEU A 56 -8.07 4.83 5.56
CA LEU A 56 -8.11 5.71 4.40
C LEU A 56 -9.15 6.84 4.57
N PRO A 57 -10.41 6.59 4.97
CA PRO A 57 -11.35 7.66 5.29
C PRO A 57 -10.80 8.69 6.29
N PHE A 58 -10.05 8.23 7.30
CA PHE A 58 -9.38 9.11 8.26
C PHE A 58 -8.24 9.93 7.61
N LEU A 59 -7.41 9.33 6.76
CA LEU A 59 -6.38 10.09 6.03
C LEU A 59 -7.01 11.10 5.06
N THR A 60 -8.09 10.71 4.38
CA THR A 60 -8.83 11.61 3.49
C THR A 60 -9.42 12.78 4.27
N SER A 61 -9.99 12.57 5.47
CA SER A 61 -10.59 13.68 6.23
C SER A 61 -9.56 14.75 6.64
N LEU A 62 -8.29 14.39 6.79
CA LEU A 62 -7.21 15.35 7.05
C LEU A 62 -6.85 16.19 5.82
N ILE A 63 -7.02 15.65 4.62
CA ILE A 63 -6.59 16.27 3.36
C ILE A 63 -7.75 16.99 2.65
N LEU A 64 -8.97 16.49 2.81
CA LEU A 64 -10.18 16.98 2.15
C LEU A 64 -10.38 18.50 2.29
N PRO A 65 -10.14 19.15 3.45
CA PRO A 65 -10.30 20.61 3.57
C PRO A 65 -9.40 21.45 2.62
N PHE A 66 -8.32 20.87 2.09
CA PHE A 66 -7.40 21.55 1.18
C PHE A 66 -7.79 21.38 -0.30
N ILE A 67 -8.46 20.29 -0.65
CA ILE A 67 -8.85 19.96 -2.03
C ILE A 67 -10.32 20.30 -2.30
N ASN A 68 -11.17 20.22 -1.27
CA ASN A 68 -12.62 20.44 -1.32
C ASN A 68 -13.41 19.53 -2.28
N ASP A 69 -12.82 18.40 -2.69
CA ASP A 69 -13.48 17.37 -3.48
C ASP A 69 -13.04 15.99 -2.95
N ILE A 70 -14.01 15.20 -2.50
CA ILE A 70 -13.74 13.92 -1.86
C ILE A 70 -13.20 12.89 -2.84
N ASN A 71 -13.74 12.84 -4.06
CA ASN A 71 -13.30 11.92 -5.09
C ASN A 71 -11.83 12.25 -5.46
N LEU A 72 -11.54 13.52 -5.75
CA LEU A 72 -10.18 13.95 -6.06
C LEU A 72 -9.22 13.69 -4.89
N THR A 73 -9.64 13.88 -3.64
CA THR A 73 -8.80 13.61 -2.48
C THR A 73 -8.40 12.13 -2.39
N TYR A 74 -9.36 11.21 -2.58
CA TYR A 74 -9.06 9.77 -2.63
C TYR A 74 -8.11 9.43 -3.78
N SER A 75 -8.37 9.96 -4.98
CA SER A 75 -7.50 9.77 -6.14
C SER A 75 -6.09 10.29 -5.93
N VAL A 76 -5.92 11.46 -5.29
CA VAL A 76 -4.59 12.01 -4.97
C VAL A 76 -3.84 11.09 -4.01
N ILE A 77 -4.49 10.60 -2.96
CA ILE A 77 -3.86 9.67 -2.02
C ILE A 77 -3.43 8.39 -2.76
N ASN A 78 -4.34 7.80 -3.52
CA ASN A 78 -4.06 6.56 -4.26
C ASN A 78 -3.03 6.74 -5.37
N SER A 79 -2.94 7.93 -6.00
CA SER A 79 -1.90 8.27 -6.97
C SER A 79 -0.48 8.17 -6.40
N ILE A 80 -0.35 8.27 -5.07
CA ILE A 80 0.91 8.12 -4.34
C ILE A 80 1.07 6.68 -3.84
N LEU A 81 0.03 6.12 -3.22
CA LEU A 81 0.09 4.78 -2.62
C LEU A 81 0.26 3.67 -3.67
N TYR A 82 -0.33 3.82 -4.85
CA TYR A 82 -0.28 2.80 -5.90
C TYR A 82 1.13 2.61 -6.49
N PRO A 83 1.86 3.66 -6.92
CA PRO A 83 3.28 3.54 -7.28
C PRO A 83 4.16 2.96 -6.17
N LEU A 84 3.93 3.38 -4.92
CA LEU A 84 4.66 2.85 -3.77
C LEU A 84 4.41 1.36 -3.57
N SER A 85 3.19 0.88 -3.82
CA SER A 85 2.85 -0.55 -3.79
C SER A 85 3.70 -1.34 -4.79
N GLY A 86 3.89 -0.82 -6.00
CA GLY A 86 4.82 -1.41 -6.99
C GLY A 86 6.27 -1.48 -6.47
N ILE A 87 6.77 -0.41 -5.86
CA ILE A 87 8.11 -0.39 -5.26
C ILE A 87 8.26 -1.45 -4.15
N PHE A 88 7.24 -1.62 -3.30
CA PHE A 88 7.27 -2.64 -2.25
C PHE A 88 7.14 -4.05 -2.83
N CYS A 89 6.29 -4.27 -3.83
CA CYS A 89 6.20 -5.52 -4.58
C CYS A 89 7.57 -5.90 -5.16
N TYR A 90 8.25 -4.97 -5.83
CA TYR A 90 9.62 -5.18 -6.33
C TYR A 90 10.57 -5.62 -5.21
N LYS A 91 10.59 -4.89 -4.10
CA LYS A 91 11.50 -5.19 -2.97
C LYS A 91 11.20 -6.56 -2.35
N LEU A 92 9.93 -6.92 -2.23
CA LEU A 92 9.49 -8.19 -1.69
C LEU A 92 9.91 -9.34 -2.62
N THR A 93 9.61 -9.26 -3.91
CA THR A 93 10.02 -10.25 -4.91
C THR A 93 11.54 -10.37 -4.99
N GLN A 94 12.26 -9.25 -4.87
CA GLN A 94 13.73 -9.26 -4.84
C GLN A 94 14.26 -10.04 -3.65
N LYS A 95 13.61 -9.96 -2.49
CA LYS A 95 14.01 -10.71 -1.30
C LYS A 95 13.71 -12.21 -1.41
N ILE A 96 12.65 -12.59 -2.10
CA ILE A 96 12.24 -13.98 -2.24
C ILE A 96 13.06 -14.70 -3.32
N VAL A 97 13.19 -14.07 -4.50
CA VAL A 97 13.75 -14.72 -5.71
C VAL A 97 15.21 -14.34 -5.95
N ASN A 98 15.73 -13.31 -5.28
CA ASN A 98 17.10 -12.78 -5.47
C ASN A 98 17.44 -12.38 -6.92
N SER A 99 16.45 -12.18 -7.79
CA SER A 99 16.65 -11.75 -9.18
C SER A 99 16.08 -10.36 -9.41
N PRO A 100 16.92 -9.35 -9.76
CA PRO A 100 16.45 -7.99 -9.99
C PRO A 100 15.54 -7.87 -11.21
N THR A 101 15.71 -8.75 -12.22
CA THR A 101 14.90 -8.80 -13.44
C THR A 101 13.52 -9.38 -13.16
N LEU A 102 13.43 -10.52 -12.47
CA LEU A 102 12.14 -11.11 -12.09
C LEU A 102 11.34 -10.20 -11.15
N SER A 103 12.05 -9.47 -10.29
CA SER A 103 11.42 -8.46 -9.41
C SER A 103 10.80 -7.31 -10.20
N LEU A 104 11.46 -6.86 -11.27
CA LEU A 104 10.93 -5.82 -12.16
C LEU A 104 9.69 -6.33 -12.89
N ILE A 105 9.78 -7.52 -13.49
CA ILE A 105 8.66 -8.15 -14.20
C ILE A 105 7.45 -8.30 -13.27
N SER A 106 7.65 -8.83 -12.07
CA SER A 106 6.60 -8.98 -11.06
C SER A 106 5.95 -7.64 -10.69
N SER A 107 6.74 -6.60 -10.44
CA SER A 107 6.22 -5.27 -10.13
C SER A 107 5.46 -4.65 -11.29
N VAL A 108 5.94 -4.81 -12.52
CA VAL A 108 5.27 -4.28 -13.72
C VAL A 108 3.96 -5.02 -13.94
N MET A 109 3.96 -6.35 -13.89
CA MET A 109 2.73 -7.16 -14.03
C MET A 109 1.68 -6.80 -12.98
N PHE A 110 2.10 -6.52 -11.74
CA PHE A 110 1.20 -6.04 -10.70
C PHE A 110 0.62 -4.66 -11.06
N LEU A 111 1.46 -3.72 -11.50
CA LEU A 111 1.05 -2.34 -11.81
C LEU A 111 0.22 -2.21 -13.10
N THR A 112 0.30 -3.17 -14.02
CA THR A 112 -0.47 -3.17 -15.26
C THR A 112 -1.63 -4.17 -15.24
N SER A 113 -1.84 -4.86 -14.12
CA SER A 113 -2.96 -5.80 -13.98
C SER A 113 -4.26 -5.00 -13.91
N PHE A 114 -5.19 -5.25 -14.84
CA PHE A 114 -6.47 -4.54 -14.92
C PHE A 114 -7.16 -4.41 -13.56
N SER A 115 -7.30 -5.51 -12.82
CA SER A 115 -7.93 -5.48 -11.50
C SER A 115 -7.17 -4.60 -10.51
N MET A 116 -5.83 -4.64 -10.52
CA MET A 116 -5.04 -3.82 -9.61
C MET A 116 -5.10 -2.34 -9.98
N VAL A 117 -5.13 -2.00 -11.26
CA VAL A 117 -5.28 -0.62 -11.71
C VAL A 117 -6.68 -0.09 -11.36
N SER A 118 -7.73 -0.83 -11.72
CA SER A 118 -9.12 -0.40 -11.49
C SER A 118 -9.47 -0.19 -10.02
N TYR A 119 -8.83 -0.89 -9.08
CA TYR A 119 -9.07 -0.71 -7.64
C TYR A 119 -7.97 0.09 -6.93
N GLY A 120 -6.74 0.04 -7.42
CA GLY A 120 -5.58 0.64 -6.78
C GLY A 120 -5.36 2.10 -7.14
N ALA A 121 -5.70 2.49 -8.38
CA ALA A 121 -5.54 3.85 -8.90
C ALA A 121 -6.84 4.69 -8.87
N SER A 122 -8.00 4.05 -8.69
CA SER A 122 -9.31 4.70 -8.61
C SER A 122 -9.53 5.38 -7.26
N SER A 123 -10.61 6.15 -7.13
CA SER A 123 -11.07 6.79 -5.88
C SER A 123 -11.73 5.80 -4.92
N TYR A 124 -11.01 4.73 -4.60
CA TYR A 124 -11.51 3.62 -3.80
C TYR A 124 -10.55 3.23 -2.68
N TYR A 125 -11.03 2.53 -1.65
CA TYR A 125 -10.19 2.23 -0.49
C TYR A 125 -9.05 1.24 -0.77
N MET A 126 -9.17 0.47 -1.85
CA MET A 126 -8.25 -0.64 -2.14
C MET A 126 -6.82 -0.17 -2.42
N GLY A 127 -6.61 1.04 -2.95
CA GLY A 127 -5.26 1.58 -3.14
C GLY A 127 -4.44 1.60 -1.83
N ALA A 128 -5.05 2.06 -0.74
CA ALA A 128 -4.43 2.00 0.58
C ALA A 128 -4.27 0.57 1.10
N ALA A 129 -5.28 -0.28 0.93
CA ALA A 129 -5.22 -1.67 1.38
C ALA A 129 -4.03 -2.41 0.73
N ILE A 130 -3.89 -2.32 -0.59
CA ILE A 130 -2.81 -2.94 -1.35
C ILE A 130 -1.44 -2.42 -0.87
N PHE A 131 -1.30 -1.11 -0.67
CA PHE A 131 -0.06 -0.53 -0.15
C PHE A 131 0.31 -1.11 1.23
N PHE A 132 -0.64 -1.09 2.17
CA PHE A 132 -0.36 -1.57 3.52
C PHE A 132 -0.13 -3.08 3.57
N GLU A 133 -0.81 -3.87 2.75
CA GLU A 133 -0.56 -5.31 2.62
C GLU A 133 0.89 -5.59 2.17
N PHE A 134 1.36 -4.91 1.13
CA PHE A 134 2.76 -5.05 0.69
C PHE A 134 3.76 -4.53 1.73
N LEU A 135 3.44 -3.42 2.40
CA LEU A 135 4.29 -2.87 3.46
C LEU A 135 4.41 -3.85 4.63
N VAL A 136 3.28 -4.40 5.11
CA VAL A 136 3.25 -5.37 6.20
C VAL A 136 3.99 -6.64 5.80
N ALA A 137 3.76 -7.17 4.59
CA ALA A 137 4.49 -8.33 4.10
C ALA A 137 6.00 -8.07 4.07
N PHE A 138 6.43 -6.91 3.56
CA PHE A 138 7.84 -6.54 3.53
C PHE A 138 8.45 -6.39 4.93
N LEU A 139 7.73 -5.77 5.87
CA LEU A 139 8.17 -5.63 7.26
C LEU A 139 8.23 -6.97 7.98
N ALA A 140 7.26 -7.86 7.77
CA ALA A 140 7.23 -9.20 8.32
C ALA A 140 8.46 -10.01 7.87
N PHE A 141 8.80 -9.98 6.58
CA PHE A 141 10.03 -10.60 6.06
C PHE A 141 11.29 -10.04 6.74
N LYS A 142 11.35 -8.73 6.95
CA LYS A 142 12.50 -8.09 7.63
C LYS A 142 12.59 -8.46 9.10
N ALA A 143 11.46 -8.60 9.78
CA ALA A 143 11.39 -8.99 11.19
C ALA A 143 11.79 -10.46 11.39
N VAL A 144 11.25 -11.37 10.57
CA VAL A 144 11.61 -12.80 10.61
C VAL A 144 13.10 -13.00 10.36
N GLY A 145 13.69 -12.34 9.36
CA GLY A 145 15.12 -12.45 9.11
C GLY A 145 15.99 -12.01 10.30
N LYS A 146 15.56 -11.00 11.06
CA LYS A 146 16.23 -10.59 12.31
C LYS A 146 16.04 -11.58 13.44
N LEU A 147 14.83 -12.13 13.59
CA LEU A 147 14.51 -13.10 14.63
C LEU A 147 15.29 -14.41 14.41
N SER A 148 15.35 -14.89 13.18
CA SER A 148 16.16 -16.06 12.80
C SER A 148 17.64 -15.83 13.09
N TYR A 149 18.17 -14.64 12.81
CA TYR A 149 19.58 -14.29 13.10
C TYR A 149 19.86 -14.17 14.61
N ALA A 150 18.95 -13.55 15.36
CA ALA A 150 19.05 -13.43 16.82
C ALA A 150 18.96 -14.81 17.50
N PHE A 151 18.05 -15.66 17.06
CA PHE A 151 17.90 -17.03 17.54
C PHE A 151 19.15 -17.86 17.22
N PHE A 152 19.67 -17.79 16.00
CA PHE A 152 20.87 -18.50 15.58
C PHE A 152 22.13 -18.05 16.36
N ASN A 153 22.28 -16.75 16.63
CA ASN A 153 23.38 -16.26 17.47
C ASN A 153 23.21 -16.66 18.93
N TRP A 154 21.98 -16.70 19.44
CA TRP A 154 21.71 -17.18 20.80
C TRP A 154 22.01 -18.68 20.94
N THR A 155 21.63 -19.51 19.97
CA THR A 155 21.94 -20.95 20.00
C THR A 155 23.42 -21.25 19.82
N LEU A 156 24.15 -20.49 19.00
CA LEU A 156 25.59 -20.72 18.77
C LEU A 156 26.51 -20.10 19.82
N PHE A 157 26.11 -19.00 20.45
CA PHE A 157 26.98 -18.23 21.35
C PHE A 157 26.41 -18.01 22.75
N GLY A 158 25.17 -18.46 23.02
CA GLY A 158 24.50 -18.31 24.31
C GLY A 158 25.11 -19.14 25.45
N ASP A 159 25.84 -20.22 25.12
CA ASP A 159 26.34 -21.16 26.12
C ASP A 159 27.76 -20.86 26.64
N ARG A 160 28.47 -19.86 26.08
CA ARG A 160 29.85 -19.53 26.50
C ARG A 160 29.94 -18.49 27.62
N ARG A 161 28.82 -18.10 28.25
CA ARG A 161 28.80 -17.04 29.28
C ARG A 161 28.45 -17.52 30.70
N ILE A 162 28.43 -18.83 30.97
CA ILE A 162 28.11 -19.37 32.31
C ILE A 162 29.33 -20.02 33.02
N SER A 163 30.55 -19.92 32.47
CA SER A 163 31.77 -20.40 33.14
C SER A 163 32.81 -19.30 33.38
N ARG A 164 32.51 -18.38 34.32
CA ARG A 164 33.53 -17.65 35.07
C ARG A 164 33.06 -17.40 36.49
#